data_AF-A0A523VB83-F1
#
_entry.id   AF-A0A523VB83-F1
#
_cell.length_a   1.000
_cell.length_b   1.000
_cell.length_c   1.000
_cell.angle_alpha   90.00
_cell.angle_beta   90.00
_cell.angle_gamma   90.00
#
_symmetry.space_group_name_H-M   'P 1'
#
loop_
_entity.id
_entity.type
_entity.pdbx_description
1 polymer ?
#
loop_
_entity_poly.entity_id
_entity_poly.type
_entity_poly.pdbx_seq_one_letter_code
_entity_poly.pdbx_strand_id
1 'polypeptide(L)'
;MITVRISRRTLRVLSWTAVSVAIIGGLYILGTAVTPVDAESRPLVLSPSLRTAEKYRTRTEAWVVAMAQIDKELTDLLSADVTTGAAELYAQSQRMQRIGEDAAALVQTISVAESPVAMVGLYEQAREAAQAYLDTALSTAYWVGAPSTDSRREALEMLRIARALRVTLENSPWLATN
;
A
#
# COMPACT_ATOMS: atom_id res chain seq x y z
N MET A 1 47.51 30.42 41.12
CA MET A 1 46.27 30.75 40.36
C MET A 1 46.67 31.13 38.93
N ILE A 2 46.34 30.30 37.94
CA ILE A 2 46.65 30.57 36.52
C ILE A 2 45.41 31.25 35.91
N THR A 3 45.49 32.55 35.66
CA THR A 3 44.44 33.32 34.98
C THR A 3 44.71 33.33 33.47
N VAL A 4 44.03 32.46 32.74
CA VAL A 4 44.14 32.40 31.28
C VAL A 4 43.41 33.59 30.67
N ARG A 5 44.15 34.54 30.09
CA ARG A 5 43.61 35.73 29.40
C ARG A 5 43.29 35.37 27.95
N ILE A 6 42.06 34.93 27.68
CA ILE A 6 41.63 34.57 26.32
C ILE A 6 41.12 35.83 25.60
N SER A 7 41.69 36.12 24.42
CA SER A 7 41.26 37.22 23.54
C SER A 7 39.86 36.96 22.97
N ARG A 8 39.04 38.01 22.83
CA ARG A 8 37.69 37.92 22.22
C ARG A 8 37.72 37.35 20.80
N ARG A 9 38.84 37.49 20.10
CA ARG A 9 39.05 36.95 18.75
C ARG A 9 39.24 35.43 18.77
N THR A 10 40.04 34.91 19.71
CA THR A 10 40.20 33.46 19.91
C THR A 10 38.92 32.80 20.40
N LEU A 11 38.14 33.48 21.27
CA LEU A 11 36.86 32.96 21.72
C LEU A 11 35.82 32.81 20.58
N ARG A 12 35.78 33.78 19.65
CA ARG A 12 34.91 33.72 18.47
C ARG A 12 35.29 32.60 17.51
N VAL A 13 36.59 32.42 17.24
CA VAL A 13 37.06 31.33 16.36
C VAL A 13 36.75 29.97 16.98
N LEU A 14 36.98 29.81 18.30
CA LEU A 14 36.68 28.57 19.02
C LEU A 14 35.18 28.24 18.98
N SER A 15 34.32 29.25 19.15
CA SER A 15 32.87 29.10 19.06
C SER A 15 32.42 28.68 17.65
N TRP A 16 32.98 29.30 16.60
CA TRP A 16 32.68 28.89 15.22
C TRP A 16 33.16 27.48 14.89
N THR A 17 34.35 27.08 15.35
CA THR A 17 34.82 25.70 15.18
C THR A 17 33.93 24.70 15.92
N ALA A 18 33.46 25.02 17.12
CA ALA A 18 32.54 24.16 17.87
C ALA A 18 31.19 24.00 17.15
N VAL A 19 30.66 25.08 16.59
CA VAL A 19 29.42 25.06 15.79
C VAL A 19 29.60 24.21 14.53
N SER A 20 30.70 24.38 13.80
CA SER A 20 30.97 23.57 12.60
C SER A 20 31.09 22.07 12.91
N VAL A 21 31.78 21.72 14.00
CA VAL A 21 31.88 20.32 14.45
C VAL A 21 30.52 19.78 14.86
N ALA A 22 29.70 20.57 15.55
CA ALA A 22 28.34 20.18 15.92
C ALA A 22 27.45 19.95 14.69
N ILE A 23 27.56 20.81 13.67
CA ILE A 23 26.81 20.66 12.40
C ILE A 23 27.25 19.39 11.66
N ILE A 24 28.56 19.15 11.52
CA ILE A 24 29.09 17.96 10.84
C ILE A 24 28.70 16.69 11.60
N GLY A 25 28.83 16.69 12.93
CA GLY A 25 28.41 15.58 13.77
C GLY A 25 26.90 15.31 13.68
N GLY A 26 26.09 16.37 13.65
CA GLY A 26 24.64 16.26 13.44
C GLY A 26 24.28 15.64 12.10
N LEU A 27 24.94 16.06 11.02
CA LEU A 27 24.76 15.48 9.69
C LEU A 27 25.21 14.01 9.62
N TYR A 28 26.28 13.65 10.33
CA TYR A 28 26.75 12.27 10.40
C TYR A 28 25.75 11.36 11.11
N ILE A 29 25.23 11.78 12.27
CA ILE A 29 24.22 11.02 13.01
C ILE A 29 22.94 10.87 12.17
N LEU A 30 22.49 11.93 11.50
CA LEU A 30 21.36 11.86 10.59
C LEU A 30 21.63 10.88 9.44
N GLY A 31 22.81 10.93 8.84
CA GLY A 31 23.21 10.03 7.76
C GLY A 31 23.17 8.57 8.18
N THR A 32 23.69 8.24 9.36
CA THR A 32 23.67 6.87 9.88
C THR A 32 22.29 6.40 10.31
N ALA A 33 21.43 7.29 10.80
CA ALA A 33 20.08 6.93 11.24
C ALA A 33 19.10 6.71 10.06
N VAL A 34 19.36 7.36 8.92
CA VAL A 34 18.45 7.34 7.76
C VAL A 34 18.92 6.40 6.65
N THR A 35 20.21 6.01 6.61
CA THR A 35 20.73 5.13 5.56
C THR A 35 20.44 3.67 5.87
N PRO A 36 19.66 2.96 5.03
CA PRO A 36 19.46 1.52 5.16
C PRO A 36 20.80 0.79 5.01
N VAL A 37 21.09 -0.15 5.89
CA VAL A 37 22.29 -0.99 5.83
C VAL A 37 21.93 -2.41 5.41
N ASP A 38 22.81 -3.07 4.67
CA ASP A 38 22.66 -4.48 4.32
C ASP A 38 22.93 -5.42 5.51
N ALA A 39 22.78 -6.73 5.29
CA ALA A 39 23.06 -7.77 6.29
C ALA A 39 24.53 -7.80 6.76
N GLU A 40 25.46 -7.13 6.05
CA GLU A 40 26.87 -6.99 6.39
C GLU A 40 27.19 -5.59 6.98
N SER A 41 26.17 -4.82 7.38
CA SER A 41 26.31 -3.45 7.92
C SER A 41 26.92 -2.44 6.95
N ARG A 42 26.80 -2.66 5.63
CA ARG A 42 27.25 -1.72 4.61
C ARG A 42 26.11 -0.81 4.18
N PRO A 43 26.37 0.48 3.86
CA PRO A 43 25.37 1.36 3.27
C PRO A 43 24.79 0.74 2.00
N LEU A 44 23.48 0.52 1.97
CA LEU A 44 22.80 -0.07 0.83
C LEU A 44 22.73 0.96 -0.30
N VAL A 45 23.66 0.89 -1.25
CA VAL A 45 23.63 1.76 -2.42
C VAL A 45 22.45 1.34 -3.29
N LEU A 46 21.53 2.27 -3.57
CA LEU A 46 20.38 2.04 -4.45
C LEU A 46 20.85 1.67 -5.86
N SER A 47 20.98 0.37 -6.12
CA SER A 47 21.13 -0.16 -7.47
C SER A 47 19.85 0.11 -8.26
N PRO A 48 19.92 0.19 -9.61
CA PRO A 48 18.73 0.31 -10.44
C PRO A 48 17.68 -0.78 -10.15
N SER A 49 18.12 -2.01 -9.88
CA SER A 49 17.22 -3.13 -9.54
C SER A 49 16.50 -2.93 -8.21
N LEU A 50 17.19 -2.46 -7.18
CA LEU A 50 16.58 -2.18 -5.88
C LEU A 50 15.55 -1.04 -5.99
N ARG A 51 15.87 0.00 -6.77
CA ARG A 51 14.93 1.10 -7.03
C ARG A 51 13.67 0.62 -7.77
N THR A 52 13.80 -0.29 -8.73
CA THR A 52 12.65 -0.86 -9.44
C THR A 52 11.80 -1.72 -8.51
N ALA A 53 12.43 -2.53 -7.65
CA ALA A 53 11.73 -3.32 -6.63
C ALA A 53 10.96 -2.42 -5.65
N GLU A 54 11.58 -1.36 -5.15
CA GLU A 54 10.92 -0.42 -4.22
C GLU A 54 9.73 0.30 -4.89
N LYS A 55 9.89 0.75 -6.14
CA LYS A 55 8.76 1.32 -6.90
C LYS A 55 7.62 0.32 -7.07
N TYR A 56 7.94 -0.94 -7.33
CA TYR A 56 6.95 -2.00 -7.49
C TYR A 56 6.25 -2.31 -6.15
N ARG A 57 7.00 -2.32 -5.04
CA ARG A 57 6.49 -2.43 -3.68
C ARG A 57 5.45 -1.35 -3.38
N THR A 58 5.80 -0.07 -3.58
CA THR A 58 4.87 1.06 -3.37
C THR A 58 3.64 1.00 -4.27
N ARG A 59 3.78 0.55 -5.53
CA ARG A 59 2.60 0.31 -6.40
C ARG A 59 1.70 -0.78 -5.83
N THR A 60 2.28 -1.85 -5.31
CA THR A 60 1.52 -2.96 -4.72
C THR A 60 0.78 -2.51 -3.47
N GLU A 61 1.40 -1.67 -2.62
CA GLU A 61 0.70 -1.04 -1.48
C GLU A 61 -0.52 -0.24 -1.94
N ALA A 62 -0.39 0.55 -3.01
CA ALA A 62 -1.51 1.30 -3.56
C ALA A 62 -2.62 0.37 -4.08
N TRP A 63 -2.28 -0.76 -4.68
CA TRP A 63 -3.26 -1.76 -5.11
C TRP A 63 -3.99 -2.40 -3.93
N VAL A 64 -3.28 -2.72 -2.85
CA VAL A 64 -3.87 -3.23 -1.61
C VAL A 64 -4.89 -2.24 -1.05
N VAL A 65 -4.57 -0.94 -1.04
CA VAL A 65 -5.49 0.12 -0.62
C VAL A 65 -6.73 0.18 -1.52
N ALA A 66 -6.56 0.06 -2.84
CA ALA A 66 -7.67 0.02 -3.78
C ALA A 66 -8.59 -1.19 -3.54
N MET A 67 -8.01 -2.38 -3.28
CA MET A 67 -8.77 -3.58 -2.90
C MET A 67 -9.56 -3.36 -1.61
N ALA A 68 -8.96 -2.73 -0.59
CA ALA A 68 -9.64 -2.43 0.66
C ALA A 68 -10.81 -1.43 0.49
N GLN A 69 -10.68 -0.49 -0.45
CA GLN A 69 -11.78 0.41 -0.79
C GLN A 69 -12.93 -0.33 -1.48
N ILE A 70 -12.63 -1.18 -2.46
CA ILE A 70 -13.61 -2.05 -3.12
C ILE A 70 -14.31 -2.96 -2.09
N ASP A 71 -13.55 -3.56 -1.18
CA ASP A 71 -14.05 -4.41 -0.09
C ASP A 71 -15.11 -3.69 0.76
N LYS A 72 -14.80 -2.45 1.16
CA LYS A 72 -15.69 -1.62 1.96
C LYS A 72 -16.98 -1.34 1.19
N GLU A 73 -16.89 -0.96 -0.08
CA GLU A 73 -18.07 -0.66 -0.88
C GLU A 73 -18.95 -1.88 -1.15
N LEU A 74 -18.35 -3.04 -1.39
CA LEU A 74 -19.06 -4.31 -1.50
C LEU A 74 -19.73 -4.69 -0.18
N THR A 75 -19.04 -4.49 0.94
CA THR A 75 -19.59 -4.77 2.28
C THR A 75 -20.80 -3.90 2.57
N ASP A 76 -20.70 -2.60 2.32
CA ASP A 76 -21.81 -1.67 2.51
C ASP A 76 -23.02 -2.09 1.68
N LEU A 77 -22.79 -2.46 0.41
CA LEU A 77 -23.84 -2.85 -0.52
C LEU A 77 -24.48 -4.19 -0.14
N LEU A 78 -23.68 -5.19 0.24
CA LEU A 78 -24.15 -6.49 0.70
C LEU A 78 -24.78 -6.45 2.09
N SER A 79 -24.50 -5.43 2.91
CA SER A 79 -25.12 -5.23 4.23
C SER A 79 -26.43 -4.45 4.15
N ALA A 80 -26.67 -3.72 3.06
CA ALA A 80 -27.91 -2.99 2.85
C ALA A 80 -29.11 -3.95 2.70
N ASP A 81 -30.28 -3.49 3.16
CA ASP A 81 -31.54 -4.20 2.98
C ASP A 81 -32.01 -4.14 1.52
N VAL A 82 -32.71 -5.20 1.08
CA VAL A 82 -33.31 -5.26 -0.25
C VAL A 82 -34.33 -4.13 -0.37
N THR A 83 -34.01 -3.14 -1.19
CA THR A 83 -34.80 -1.93 -1.38
C THR A 83 -35.72 -2.10 -2.58
N THR A 84 -36.95 -1.59 -2.48
CA THR A 84 -37.98 -1.70 -3.53
C THR A 84 -38.31 -0.34 -4.17
N GLY A 85 -37.71 0.75 -3.68
CA GLY A 85 -37.90 2.09 -4.23
C GLY A 85 -37.06 2.31 -5.50
N ALA A 86 -37.67 2.93 -6.51
CA ALA A 86 -37.04 3.12 -7.82
C ALA A 86 -35.78 4.01 -7.76
N ALA A 87 -35.75 5.00 -6.87
CA ALA A 87 -34.60 5.89 -6.69
C ALA A 87 -33.42 5.15 -6.04
N GLU A 88 -33.70 4.32 -5.04
CA GLU A 88 -32.72 3.51 -4.32
C GLU A 88 -32.15 2.41 -5.21
N LEU A 89 -32.99 1.72 -5.97
CA LEU A 89 -32.57 0.71 -6.95
C LEU A 89 -31.65 1.31 -8.03
N TYR A 90 -31.96 2.52 -8.49
CA TYR A 90 -31.12 3.23 -9.44
C TYR A 90 -29.76 3.61 -8.82
N ALA A 91 -29.76 4.17 -7.61
CA ALA A 91 -28.53 4.50 -6.89
C ALA A 91 -27.67 3.26 -6.61
N GLN A 92 -28.29 2.13 -6.23
CA GLN A 92 -27.62 0.86 -6.02
C GLN A 92 -26.98 0.34 -7.31
N SER A 93 -27.71 0.42 -8.43
CA SER A 93 -27.21 0.01 -9.75
C SER A 93 -26.00 0.85 -10.19
N GLN A 94 -26.07 2.18 -10.02
CA GLN A 94 -24.93 3.06 -10.29
C GLN A 94 -23.72 2.75 -9.40
N ARG A 95 -23.96 2.48 -8.11
CA ARG A 95 -22.88 2.10 -7.19
C ARG A 95 -22.23 0.80 -7.62
N MET A 96 -23.03 -0.21 -7.98
CA MET A 96 -22.53 -1.50 -8.45
C MET A 96 -21.73 -1.37 -9.76
N GLN A 97 -22.18 -0.53 -10.69
CA GLN A 97 -21.45 -0.26 -11.93
C GLN A 97 -20.06 0.31 -11.65
N ARG A 98 -19.95 1.32 -10.76
CA ARG A 98 -18.66 1.91 -10.38
C ARG A 98 -17.74 0.89 -9.72
N ILE A 99 -18.24 0.10 -8.77
CA ILE A 99 -17.45 -0.94 -8.10
C ILE A 99 -16.90 -1.95 -9.13
N GLY A 100 -17.73 -2.37 -10.09
CA GLY A 100 -17.30 -3.28 -11.15
C GLY A 100 -16.23 -2.67 -12.06
N GLU A 101 -16.38 -1.40 -12.44
CA GLU A 101 -15.39 -0.65 -13.21
C GLU A 101 -14.06 -0.51 -12.47
N ASP A 102 -14.10 -0.15 -11.18
CA ASP A 102 -12.91 0.00 -10.33
C ASP A 102 -12.17 -1.33 -10.16
N ALA A 103 -12.90 -2.43 -9.92
CA ALA A 103 -12.32 -3.76 -9.81
C ALA A 103 -11.68 -4.24 -11.12
N ALA A 104 -12.35 -4.02 -12.26
CA ALA A 104 -11.82 -4.37 -13.57
C ALA A 104 -10.58 -3.53 -13.93
N ALA A 105 -10.61 -2.22 -13.64
CA ALA A 105 -9.48 -1.33 -13.83
C ALA A 105 -8.28 -1.74 -12.97
N LEU A 106 -8.52 -2.20 -11.74
CA LEU A 106 -7.47 -2.70 -10.86
C LEU A 106 -6.80 -3.96 -11.42
N VAL A 107 -7.59 -4.96 -11.85
CA VAL A 107 -7.07 -6.19 -12.49
C VAL A 107 -6.24 -5.85 -13.73
N GLN A 108 -6.74 -4.95 -14.57
CA GLN A 108 -6.03 -4.52 -15.78
C GLN A 108 -4.73 -3.80 -15.43
N THR A 109 -4.75 -2.90 -14.46
CA THR A 109 -3.58 -2.14 -14.00
C THR A 109 -2.48 -3.07 -13.50
N ILE A 110 -2.84 -4.11 -12.75
CA ILE A 110 -1.87 -5.10 -12.26
C ILE A 110 -1.33 -5.91 -13.43
N SER A 111 -2.20 -6.39 -14.32
CA SER A 111 -1.82 -7.28 -15.43
C SER A 111 -0.86 -6.64 -16.45
N VAL A 112 -0.89 -5.32 -16.61
CA VAL A 112 0.06 -4.58 -17.47
C VAL A 112 1.27 -4.03 -16.71
N ALA A 113 1.33 -4.20 -15.39
CA ALA A 113 2.45 -3.71 -14.60
C ALA A 113 3.70 -4.56 -14.83
N GLU A 114 4.80 -3.91 -15.17
CA GLU A 114 6.09 -4.58 -15.29
C GLU A 114 6.59 -5.03 -13.91
N SER A 115 6.67 -6.35 -13.72
CA SER A 115 7.13 -6.96 -12.47
C SER A 115 8.64 -7.26 -12.54
N PRO A 116 9.44 -6.80 -11.57
CA PRO A 116 10.82 -7.27 -11.42
C PRO A 116 10.86 -8.79 -11.24
N VAL A 117 11.85 -9.47 -11.83
CA VAL A 117 11.99 -10.94 -11.74
C VAL A 117 11.99 -11.44 -10.29
N ALA A 118 12.57 -10.69 -9.36
CA ALA A 118 12.59 -11.03 -7.94
C ALA A 118 11.21 -10.97 -7.25
N MET A 119 10.21 -10.34 -7.86
CA MET A 119 8.89 -10.07 -7.29
C MET A 119 7.74 -10.74 -8.05
N VAL A 120 8.02 -11.72 -8.92
CA VAL A 120 6.98 -12.47 -9.66
C VAL A 120 5.96 -13.11 -8.72
N GLY A 121 6.40 -13.63 -7.57
CA GLY A 121 5.47 -14.16 -6.56
C GLY A 121 4.52 -13.11 -5.99
N LEU A 122 4.99 -11.88 -5.77
CA LEU A 122 4.15 -10.76 -5.31
C LEU A 122 3.16 -10.33 -6.40
N TYR A 123 3.60 -10.30 -7.65
CA TYR A 123 2.75 -10.03 -8.80
C TYR A 123 1.59 -11.03 -8.90
N GLU A 124 1.86 -12.33 -8.82
CA GLU A 124 0.80 -13.34 -8.90
C GLU A 124 -0.19 -13.23 -7.75
N GLN A 125 0.28 -13.02 -6.51
CA GLN A 125 -0.60 -12.80 -5.36
C GLN A 125 -1.47 -11.56 -5.53
N ALA A 126 -0.91 -10.45 -6.02
CA ALA A 126 -1.66 -9.23 -6.29
C ALA A 126 -2.72 -9.44 -7.37
N ARG A 127 -2.37 -10.13 -8.45
CA ARG A 127 -3.28 -10.45 -9.56
C ARG A 127 -4.42 -11.36 -9.10
N GLU A 128 -4.10 -12.40 -8.33
CA GLU A 128 -5.08 -13.34 -7.78
C GLU A 128 -6.06 -12.64 -6.83
N ALA A 129 -5.56 -11.83 -5.90
CA ALA A 129 -6.41 -11.05 -4.99
C ALA A 129 -7.31 -10.06 -5.75
N ALA A 130 -6.77 -9.33 -6.73
CA ALA A 130 -7.56 -8.40 -7.54
C ALA A 130 -8.67 -9.11 -8.34
N GLN A 131 -8.35 -10.25 -8.94
CA GLN A 131 -9.32 -11.06 -9.67
C GLN A 131 -10.45 -11.52 -8.74
N ALA A 132 -10.12 -11.96 -7.53
CA ALA A 132 -11.13 -12.36 -6.55
C ALA A 132 -12.09 -11.21 -6.18
N TYR A 133 -11.62 -9.96 -6.11
CA TYR A 133 -12.50 -8.80 -5.90
C TYR A 133 -13.39 -8.51 -7.12
N LEU A 134 -12.86 -8.65 -8.34
CA LEU A 134 -13.68 -8.52 -9.55
C LEU A 134 -14.76 -9.61 -9.60
N ASP A 135 -14.41 -10.86 -9.33
CA ASP A 135 -15.36 -11.97 -9.31
C ASP A 135 -16.44 -11.75 -8.22
N THR A 136 -16.04 -11.22 -7.06
CA THR A 136 -16.98 -10.83 -5.99
C THR A 136 -17.90 -9.69 -6.43
N ALA A 137 -17.39 -8.69 -7.16
CA ALA A 137 -18.19 -7.60 -7.69
C ALA A 137 -19.23 -8.11 -8.69
N LEU A 138 -18.85 -9.03 -9.58
CA LEU A 138 -19.78 -9.66 -10.53
C LEU A 138 -20.86 -10.49 -9.82
N SER A 139 -20.48 -11.28 -8.80
CA SER A 139 -21.43 -12.03 -7.97
C SER A 139 -22.39 -11.12 -7.21
N THR A 140 -21.87 -10.01 -6.68
CA THR A 140 -22.69 -8.98 -6.01
C THR A 140 -23.64 -8.30 -7.00
N ALA A 141 -23.18 -8.00 -8.22
CA ALA A 141 -24.03 -7.43 -9.27
C ALA A 141 -25.16 -8.39 -9.67
N TYR A 142 -24.88 -9.70 -9.72
CA TYR A 142 -25.91 -10.71 -9.92
C TYR A 142 -26.95 -10.68 -8.80
N TRP A 143 -26.53 -10.60 -7.53
CA TRP A 143 -27.46 -10.44 -6.40
C TRP A 143 -28.28 -9.15 -6.50
N VAL A 144 -27.69 -8.02 -6.90
CA VAL A 144 -28.43 -6.76 -7.10
C VAL A 144 -29.49 -6.90 -8.20
N GLY A 145 -29.17 -7.58 -9.30
CA GLY A 145 -30.10 -7.79 -10.41
C GLY A 145 -31.18 -8.84 -10.15
N ALA A 146 -30.89 -9.84 -9.30
CA ALA A 146 -31.80 -10.93 -8.94
C ALA A 146 -31.68 -11.28 -7.44
N PRO A 147 -32.23 -10.46 -6.53
CA PRO A 147 -32.00 -10.64 -5.10
C PRO A 147 -32.55 -11.97 -4.57
N SER A 148 -31.65 -12.81 -4.08
CA SER A 148 -32.00 -14.04 -3.35
C SER A 148 -31.03 -14.29 -2.19
N THR A 149 -31.48 -14.99 -1.16
CA THR A 149 -30.63 -15.34 -0.01
C THR A 149 -29.41 -16.16 -0.42
N ASP A 150 -29.54 -17.04 -1.42
CA ASP A 150 -28.45 -17.88 -1.90
C ASP A 150 -27.39 -17.05 -2.63
N SER A 151 -27.79 -16.20 -3.58
CA SER A 151 -26.86 -15.31 -4.28
C SER A 151 -26.16 -14.31 -3.34
N ARG A 152 -26.84 -13.80 -2.32
CA ARG A 152 -26.22 -12.94 -1.28
C ARG A 152 -25.16 -13.71 -0.49
N ARG A 153 -25.46 -14.96 -0.11
CA ARG A 153 -24.55 -15.83 0.64
C ARG A 153 -23.29 -16.15 -0.17
N GLU A 154 -23.47 -16.45 -1.46
CA GLU A 154 -22.37 -16.68 -2.40
C GLU A 154 -21.47 -15.44 -2.52
N ALA A 155 -22.04 -14.26 -2.75
CA ALA A 155 -21.28 -13.01 -2.82
C ALA A 155 -20.51 -12.71 -1.52
N LEU A 156 -21.12 -12.95 -0.35
CA LEU A 156 -20.45 -12.81 0.95
C LEU A 156 -19.29 -13.78 1.12
N GLU A 157 -19.44 -15.03 0.66
CA GLU A 157 -18.37 -16.02 0.73
C GLU A 157 -17.22 -15.67 -0.22
N MET A 158 -17.52 -15.21 -1.44
CA MET A 158 -16.50 -14.71 -2.36
C MET A 158 -15.75 -13.51 -1.79
N LEU A 159 -16.46 -12.58 -1.14
CA LEU A 159 -15.84 -11.45 -0.45
C LEU A 159 -14.91 -11.92 0.67
N ARG A 160 -15.30 -12.93 1.44
CA ARG A 160 -14.46 -13.53 2.48
C ARG A 160 -13.18 -14.14 1.90
N ILE A 161 -13.27 -14.82 0.76
CA ILE A 161 -12.11 -15.38 0.06
C ILE A 161 -11.20 -14.27 -0.47
N ALA A 162 -11.75 -13.24 -1.12
CA ALA A 162 -11.00 -12.09 -1.62
C ALA A 162 -10.25 -11.35 -0.50
N ARG A 163 -10.88 -11.21 0.68
CA ARG A 163 -10.23 -10.68 1.89
C ARG A 163 -9.05 -11.53 2.34
N ALA A 164 -9.21 -12.85 2.38
CA ALA A 164 -8.14 -13.75 2.78
C ALA A 164 -6.93 -13.62 1.85
N LEU A 165 -7.16 -13.56 0.53
CA LEU A 165 -6.11 -13.36 -0.47
C LEU A 165 -5.41 -12.00 -0.32
N ARG A 166 -6.17 -10.91 -0.08
CA ARG A 166 -5.58 -9.60 0.22
C ARG A 166 -4.72 -9.62 1.47
N VAL A 167 -5.19 -10.28 2.54
CA VAL A 167 -4.43 -10.41 3.79
C VAL A 167 -3.15 -11.24 3.56
N THR A 168 -3.20 -12.29 2.74
CA THR A 168 -2.00 -13.03 2.35
C THR A 168 -1.00 -12.14 1.61
N LEU A 169 -1.48 -11.32 0.67
CA LEU A 169 -0.66 -10.34 -0.05
C LEU A 169 -0.02 -9.31 0.89
N GLU A 170 -0.80 -8.73 1.80
CA GLU A 170 -0.35 -7.78 2.83
C GLU A 170 0.75 -8.35 3.72
N ASN A 171 0.65 -9.63 4.08
CA ASN A 171 1.63 -10.33 4.91
C ASN A 171 2.81 -10.87 4.11
N SER A 172 2.92 -10.59 2.81
CA SER A 172 4.07 -11.00 2.03
C SER A 172 5.36 -10.35 2.59
N PRO A 173 6.53 -11.02 2.53
CA PRO A 173 7.78 -10.45 3.04
C PRO A 173 8.22 -9.15 2.36
N TRP A 174 7.64 -8.84 1.20
CA TRP A 174 7.89 -7.60 0.46
C TRP A 174 7.07 -6.42 0.98
N LEU A 175 5.92 -6.66 1.61
CA LEU A 175 5.01 -5.62 2.11
C LEU A 175 4.97 -5.54 3.63
N ALA A 176 5.29 -6.65 4.32
CA ALA A 176 5.39 -6.67 5.77
C ALA A 176 6.52 -5.73 6.22
N THR A 177 6.17 -4.62 6.85
CA THR A 177 7.11 -3.76 7.56
C THR A 177 7.65 -4.54 8.76
N ASN A 178 8.94 -4.89 8.76
CA ASN A 178 9.66 -5.28 9.98
C ASN A 178 9.90 -4.04 10.86
#